data_AF-A0A838XRJ5-F1
#
_entry.id   AF-A0A838XRJ5-F1
#
_cell.length_a   1.000
_cell.length_b   1.000
_cell.length_c   1.000
_cell.angle_alpha   90.00
_cell.angle_beta   90.00
_cell.angle_gamma   90.00
#
_symmetry.space_group_name_H-M   'P 1'
#
loop_
_entity.id
_entity.type
_entity.pdbx_description
1 polymer ?
#
loop_
_entity_poly.entity_id
_entity_poly.type
_entity_poly.pdbx_seq_one_letter_code
_entity_poly.pdbx_strand_id
1 'polypeptide(L)' 'MTQLLDLGPHAGFILASFGITTVVIAALFGWILADHAALKGKLAELERQGVRRRSGARPSGTPS' A
#
# COMPACT_ATOMS: atom_id res chain seq x y z
N MET A 1 6.20 -17.06 36.71
CA MET A 1 5.94 -16.38 35.42
C MET A 1 5.70 -17.38 34.26
N THR A 2 5.08 -18.53 34.52
CA THR A 2 4.72 -19.53 33.49
C THR A 2 3.25 -19.97 33.58
N GLN A 3 2.53 -19.51 34.60
CA GLN A 3 1.12 -19.85 34.86
C GLN A 3 0.12 -19.23 33.87
N LEU A 4 0.53 -18.24 33.06
CA LEU A 4 -0.30 -17.67 31.99
C LEU A 4 -0.37 -18.57 30.74
N LEU A 5 0.63 -19.44 30.55
CA LEU A 5 0.62 -20.44 29.47
C LEU A 5 -0.23 -21.67 29.81
N ASP A 6 -0.80 -21.71 31.03
CA ASP A 6 -1.49 -22.84 31.63
C ASP A 6 -2.99 -22.58 31.85
N LEU A 7 -3.60 -21.69 31.04
CA LEU A 7 -5.03 -21.31 31.12
C LEU A 7 -5.98 -22.36 30.49
N GLY A 8 -5.62 -23.64 30.59
CA GLY A 8 -6.34 -24.78 30.05
C GLY A 8 -6.11 -25.02 28.54
N PRO A 9 -6.43 -26.24 28.03
CA PRO A 9 -6.11 -26.71 26.66
C PRO A 9 -6.54 -25.80 25.49
N HIS A 10 -7.35 -24.77 25.74
CA HIS A 10 -7.92 -23.87 24.71
C HIS A 10 -7.22 -22.51 24.62
N ALA A 11 -6.35 -22.14 25.55
CA ALA A 11 -5.65 -20.85 25.53
C ALA A 11 -4.74 -20.68 24.31
N GLY A 12 -4.07 -21.77 23.89
CA GLY A 12 -3.28 -21.79 22.67
C GLY A 12 -4.13 -21.55 21.41
N PHE A 13 -5.36 -22.06 21.37
CA PHE A 13 -6.29 -21.83 20.26
C PHE A 13 -6.75 -20.38 20.18
N ILE A 14 -7.03 -19.75 21.32
CA ILE A 14 -7.41 -18.33 21.39
C ILE A 14 -6.26 -17.47 20.87
N LEU A 15 -5.05 -17.67 21.38
CA LEU A 15 -3.89 -16.90 20.95
C LEU A 15 -3.56 -17.11 19.47
N ALA A 16 -3.67 -18.35 18.98
CA ALA A 16 -3.49 -18.67 17.56
C ALA A 16 -4.56 -17.99 16.68
N SER A 17 -5.84 -18.05 17.06
CA SER A 17 -6.92 -17.40 16.32
C SER A 17 -6.75 -15.88 16.26
N PHE A 18 -6.45 -15.24 17.40
CA PHE A 18 -6.16 -13.81 17.43
C PHE A 18 -4.90 -13.47 16.64
N GLY A 19 -3.83 -14.27 16.76
CA GLY A 19 -2.60 -14.09 15.99
C GLY A 19 -2.83 -14.16 14.49
N ILE A 20 -3.55 -15.19 14.01
CA ILE A 20 -3.92 -15.35 12.60
C ILE A 20 -4.79 -14.17 12.15
N THR A 21 -5.76 -13.76 12.96
CA THR A 21 -6.63 -12.62 12.66
C THR A 21 -5.81 -11.34 12.50
N THR A 22 -4.89 -11.06 13.42
CA THR A 22 -3.98 -9.92 13.33
C THR A 22 -3.10 -9.98 12.08
N VAL A 23 -2.56 -11.14 11.73
CA VAL A 23 -1.77 -11.34 10.52
C VAL A 23 -2.57 -11.06 9.26
N VAL A 24 -3.80 -11.58 9.17
CA VAL A 24 -4.69 -11.35 8.02
C VAL A 24 -5.03 -9.88 7.88
N ILE A 25 -5.37 -9.20 8.98
CA ILE A 25 -5.65 -7.76 8.98
C ILE A 25 -4.41 -6.99 8.51
N ALA A 26 -3.23 -7.27 9.07
CA ALA A 26 -1.99 -6.60 8.68
C ALA A 26 -1.65 -6.83 7.21
N ALA A 27 -1.87 -8.05 6.69
CA ALA A 27 -1.67 -8.37 5.28
C ALA A 27 -2.62 -7.57 4.37
N LEU A 28 -3.89 -7.42 4.74
CA LEU A 28 -4.85 -6.60 4.01
C LEU A 28 -4.45 -5.13 3.99
N PHE A 29 -4.06 -4.57 5.13
CA PHE A 29 -3.54 -3.20 5.19
C PHE A 29 -2.30 -3.04 4.29
N GLY A 30 -1.33 -3.95 4.40
CA GLY A 30 -0.13 -3.92 3.56
C GLY A 30 -0.44 -4.01 2.07
N TRP A 31 -1.37 -4.89 1.69
CA TRP A 31 -1.84 -5.04 0.31
C TRP A 31 -2.48 -3.75 -0.22
N ILE A 32 -3.36 -3.13 0.56
CA ILE A 32 -4.01 -1.86 0.18
C ILE A 32 -2.96 -0.76 -0.04
N LEU A 33 -1.98 -0.63 0.85
CA LEU A 33 -0.89 0.34 0.68
C LEU A 33 -0.06 0.08 -0.57
N ALA A 34 0.27 -1.19 -0.84
CA ALA A 34 1.02 -1.59 -2.03
C ALA A 34 0.22 -1.32 -3.32
N ASP A 35 -1.08 -1.61 -3.31
CA ASP A 35 -1.99 -1.34 -4.43
C ASP A 35 -2.07 0.16 -4.73
N HIS A 36 -2.24 1.00 -3.70
CA HIS A 36 -2.22 2.45 -3.85
C HIS A 36 -0.89 2.98 -4.41
N ALA A 37 0.24 2.41 -3.99
CA ALA A 37 1.55 2.77 -4.52
C ALA A 37 1.69 2.37 -6.00
N ALA A 38 1.17 1.20 -6.39
CA ALA A 38 1.18 0.74 -7.77
C ALA A 38 0.31 1.64 -8.69
N LEU A 39 -0.84 2.10 -8.20
CA LEU A 39 -1.71 3.03 -8.94
C LEU A 39 -1.03 4.39 -9.15
N LYS A 40 -0.39 4.94 -8.12
CA LYS A 40 0.34 6.22 -8.21
C LYS A 40 1.57 6.12 -9.11
N GLY A 41 2.28 4.99 -9.09
CA GLY A 41 3.44 4.77 -9.96
C GLY A 41 3.08 4.86 -11.45
N LYS A 42 1.91 4.33 -11.84
CA LYS A 42 1.44 4.40 -13.23
C LYS A 42 1.08 5.83 -13.66
N LEU A 43 0.50 6.63 -12.77
CA LEU A 43 0.21 8.04 -13.03
C LEU A 43 1.50 8.88 -13.12
N ALA A 44 2.48 8.66 -12.25
CA ALA A 44 3.77 9.35 -12.29
C ALA A 44 4.54 9.05 -13.58
N GLU A 45 4.45 7.81 -14.10
CA GLU A 45 5.06 7.43 -15.36
C GLU A 45 4.37 8.11 -16.56
N LEU A 46 3.03 8.21 -16.54
CA LEU A 46 2.27 8.91 -17.57
C LEU A 46 2.46 10.44 -17.50
N GLU A 47 2.62 11.03 -16.32
CA GLU A 47 2.98 12.44 -16.18
C GLU A 47 4.36 12.72 -16.79
N ARG A 48 5.36 11.86 -16.53
CA ARG A 48 6.68 11.96 -17.16
C ARG A 48 6.62 11.89 -18.68
N GLN A 49 5.76 11.03 -19.23
CA GLN A 49 5.58 10.88 -20.67
C GLN A 49 4.74 12.01 -21.29
N GLY A 50 3.72 12.50 -20.60
CA GLY A 50 2.81 13.56 -21.06
C GLY A 50 3.39 14.98 -20.95
N VAL A 51 4.18 15.26 -19.92
CA VAL A 51 4.87 16.56 -19.73
C VAL A 51 5.86 16.82 -20.86
N ARG A 52 6.59 15.81 -21.34
CA ARG A 52 7.54 15.97 -22.45
C ARG A 52 6.90 16.41 -23.76
N ARG A 53 5.64 16.04 -24.03
CA ARG A 53 4.97 16.39 -25.30
C ARG A 53 4.27 17.75 -25.25
N ARG A 54 3.71 18.16 -24.10
CA ARG A 54 3.02 19.45 -23.97
C ARG A 54 3.97 20.62 -23.71
N SER A 55 5.06 20.41 -22.98
CA SER A 55 6.01 21.48 -22.64
C SER A 55 6.91 21.92 -23.81
N GLY A 56 6.89 21.20 -24.94
CA GLY A 56 7.57 21.60 -26.18
C GLY A 56 6.76 22.55 -27.07
N ALA A 57 5.46 22.70 -26.85
CA ALA A 57 4.61 23.63 -27.60
C ALA A 57 4.57 24.98 -26.88
N ARG A 58 5.71 25.67 -26.83
CA ARG A 58 5.73 27.12 -26.69
C ARG A 58 5.60 27.65 -28.12
N PRO A 59 4.45 28.19 -28.55
CA PRO A 59 4.44 28.96 -29.78
C PRO A 59 5.19 30.25 -29.45
N SER A 60 6.44 30.31 -29.88
CA SER A 60 7.06 31.58 -30.23
C SER A 60 6.15 32.24 -31.27
N GLY A 61 5.38 33.21 -30.82
CA GLY A 61 4.38 33.89 -31.64
C GLY A 61 4.10 35.26 -31.06
N THR A 62 5.15 36.06 -30.92
CA THR A 62 5.01 37.51 -31.04
C THR A 62 4.86 37.79 -32.54
N PRO A 63 3.78 38.44 -32.97
CA PRO A 63 3.88 39.37 -34.06
C PRO A 63 3.65 40.79 -33.55
N SER A 64 4.49 41.67 -34.10
CA SER A 64 4.52 43.12 -33.95
C SER A 64 3.24 43.80 -34.44
#